data_AF-A0A7W0NZZ6-F1
#
_entry.id   AF-A0A7W0NZZ6-F1
#
_cell.length_a   1.000
_cell.length_b   1.000
_cell.length_c   1.000
_cell.angle_alpha   90.00
_cell.angle_beta   90.00
_cell.angle_gamma   90.00
#
_symmetry.space_group_name_H-M   'P 1'
#
loop_
_entity.id
_entity.type
_entity.pdbx_description
1 polymer ?
#
loop_
_entity_poly.entity_id
_entity_poly.type
_entity_poly.pdbx_seq_one_letter_code
_entity_poly.pdbx_strand_id
1 'polypeptide(L)'
;MPESALANEWAWTGEGSGAEVRYGAYRAAELLEEAEVTAAALVATEGNGDTLAARIIGRATVARWDLHGLLLPLDDSLLDADPGSGEWSIRLVLGHVINSQRAYGWGTAWWLTESFTAGDPALPSAVPDKVWETLPDEATAEAKGTVVDLRARMDNVLDMSAERLAGLADAKLDLGARWMGFPITIGFRLGRMASHIREHTIQVEKTLAMLGIVPGEPERLVRHVLSAYGRAEATVFGRRLAPVVEKAAGRVAEAAAEARSMMSSAARAAV
;
A
#
# COMPACT_ATOMS: atom_id res chain seq x y z
N MET A 1 18.64 -12.95 5.76
CA MET A 1 19.78 -13.81 5.31
C MET A 1 20.96 -12.90 5.05
N PRO A 2 22.22 -13.33 5.21
CA PRO A 2 23.37 -12.51 4.86
C PRO A 2 23.46 -12.32 3.34
N GLU A 3 24.01 -11.19 2.90
CA GLU A 3 24.15 -10.87 1.47
C GLU A 3 24.97 -11.91 0.71
N SER A 4 26.01 -12.48 1.32
CA SER A 4 26.82 -13.55 0.71
C SER A 4 26.01 -14.80 0.34
N ALA A 5 24.91 -15.09 1.06
CA ALA A 5 24.07 -16.25 0.78
C ALA A 5 23.22 -16.08 -0.49
N LEU A 6 23.11 -14.86 -1.02
CA LEU A 6 22.39 -14.61 -2.28
C LEU A 6 23.09 -15.23 -3.49
N ALA A 7 24.40 -15.50 -3.40
CA ALA A 7 25.19 -16.16 -4.43
C ALA A 7 25.17 -17.69 -4.35
N ASN A 8 24.49 -18.27 -3.33
CA ASN A 8 24.34 -19.72 -3.24
C ASN A 8 23.53 -20.25 -4.42
N GLU A 9 23.81 -21.49 -4.81
CA GLU A 9 23.05 -22.17 -5.85
C GLU A 9 21.65 -22.53 -5.35
N TRP A 10 20.64 -22.17 -6.15
CA TRP A 10 19.23 -22.45 -5.98
C TRP A 10 18.71 -23.21 -7.19
N ALA A 11 18.11 -24.38 -6.97
CA ALA A 11 17.49 -25.18 -8.03
C ALA A 11 16.14 -24.59 -8.41
N TRP A 12 16.07 -23.90 -9.56
CA TRP A 12 14.86 -23.19 -9.99
C TRP A 12 13.82 -24.12 -10.64
N THR A 13 14.17 -24.82 -11.73
CA THR A 13 13.23 -25.68 -12.51
C THR A 13 13.55 -27.18 -12.44
N GLY A 14 14.21 -27.63 -11.38
CA GLY A 14 14.62 -29.03 -11.18
C GLY A 14 16.12 -29.26 -11.42
N GLU A 15 16.53 -30.53 -11.45
CA GLU A 15 17.93 -30.93 -11.59
C GLU A 15 18.58 -30.32 -12.85
N GLY A 16 19.74 -29.69 -12.68
CA GLY A 16 20.51 -29.09 -13.77
C GLY A 16 20.12 -27.67 -14.17
N SER A 17 19.13 -27.06 -13.49
CA SER A 17 18.71 -25.66 -13.71
C SER A 17 19.00 -24.79 -12.47
N GLY A 18 20.28 -24.73 -12.11
CA GLY A 18 20.77 -23.90 -11.02
C GLY A 18 20.80 -22.41 -11.40
N ALA A 19 20.31 -21.56 -10.49
CA ALA A 19 20.50 -20.11 -10.52
C ALA A 19 20.98 -19.65 -9.14
N GLU A 20 21.44 -18.42 -9.01
CA GLU A 20 21.73 -17.86 -7.67
C GLU A 20 20.43 -17.60 -6.90
N VAL A 21 20.45 -17.73 -5.58
CA VAL A 21 19.31 -17.42 -4.68
C VAL A 21 18.67 -16.06 -4.99
N ARG A 22 19.46 -15.02 -5.32
CA ARG A 22 18.91 -13.69 -5.70
C ARG A 22 17.91 -13.75 -6.85
N TYR A 23 18.09 -14.66 -7.81
CA TYR A 23 17.16 -14.81 -8.93
C TYR A 23 15.80 -15.33 -8.49
N GLY A 24 15.68 -15.99 -7.34
CA GLY A 24 14.38 -16.34 -6.77
C GLY A 24 13.48 -15.12 -6.56
N ALA A 25 14.05 -13.98 -6.15
CA ALA A 25 13.30 -12.74 -5.99
C ALA A 25 12.93 -12.10 -7.33
N TYR A 26 13.84 -12.06 -8.30
CA TYR A 26 13.52 -11.54 -9.63
C TYR A 26 12.46 -12.38 -10.33
N ARG A 27 12.59 -13.72 -10.31
CA ARG A 27 11.61 -14.63 -10.89
C ARG A 27 10.24 -14.52 -10.20
N ALA A 28 10.21 -14.31 -8.88
CA ALA A 28 8.98 -14.06 -8.15
C ALA A 28 8.33 -12.72 -8.54
N ALA A 29 9.12 -11.66 -8.73
CA ALA A 29 8.61 -10.38 -9.20
C ALA A 29 8.08 -10.44 -10.64
N GLU A 30 8.80 -11.13 -11.54
CA GLU A 30 8.38 -11.31 -12.94
C GLU A 30 7.05 -12.06 -13.06
N LEU A 31 6.82 -13.09 -12.22
CA LEU A 31 5.52 -13.78 -12.14
C LEU A 31 4.38 -12.83 -11.76
N LEU A 32 4.64 -11.93 -10.81
CA LEU A 32 3.66 -10.92 -10.37
C LEU A 32 3.42 -9.85 -11.44
N GLU A 33 4.45 -9.46 -12.18
CA GLU A 33 4.35 -8.53 -13.31
C GLU A 33 3.56 -9.14 -14.47
N GLU A 34 3.74 -10.42 -14.77
CA GLU A 34 2.89 -11.13 -15.73
C GLU A 34 1.43 -11.19 -15.26
N ALA A 35 1.20 -11.46 -13.97
CA ALA A 35 -0.13 -11.43 -13.39
C ALA A 35 -0.77 -10.03 -13.46
N GLU A 36 -0.02 -8.97 -13.22
CA GLU A 36 -0.46 -7.57 -13.40
C GLU A 36 -0.98 -7.35 -14.83
N VAL A 37 -0.19 -7.69 -15.85
CA VAL A 37 -0.57 -7.48 -17.25
C VAL A 37 -1.79 -8.31 -17.64
N THR A 38 -1.82 -9.59 -17.26
CA THR A 38 -2.91 -10.49 -17.64
C THR A 38 -4.22 -10.17 -16.91
N ALA A 39 -4.16 -9.81 -15.63
CA ALA A 39 -5.31 -9.35 -14.85
C ALA A 39 -5.86 -8.03 -15.41
N ALA A 40 -4.99 -7.06 -15.71
CA ALA A 40 -5.40 -5.80 -16.33
C ALA A 40 -6.09 -6.03 -17.69
N ALA A 41 -5.57 -6.93 -18.52
CA ALA A 41 -6.18 -7.27 -19.81
C ALA A 41 -7.56 -7.91 -19.65
N LEU A 42 -7.73 -8.82 -18.67
CA LEU A 42 -9.04 -9.41 -18.36
C LEU A 42 -10.04 -8.33 -17.96
N VAL A 43 -9.69 -7.49 -16.99
CA VAL A 43 -10.60 -6.47 -16.48
C VAL A 43 -10.95 -5.42 -17.53
N ALA A 44 -10.04 -5.10 -18.44
CA ALA A 44 -10.31 -4.16 -19.55
C ALA A 44 -11.40 -4.64 -20.52
N THR A 45 -11.70 -5.95 -20.58
CA THR A 45 -12.80 -6.47 -21.41
C THR A 45 -14.19 -6.16 -20.84
N GLU A 46 -14.27 -5.79 -19.56
CA GLU A 46 -15.50 -5.45 -18.87
C GLU A 46 -15.75 -3.94 -18.94
N GLY A 47 -16.26 -3.47 -20.07
CA GLY A 47 -16.42 -2.04 -20.37
C GLY A 47 -17.26 -1.19 -19.40
N ASN A 48 -17.80 -1.75 -18.32
CA ASN A 48 -18.69 -1.07 -17.34
C ASN A 48 -18.31 -1.28 -15.86
N GLY A 49 -17.26 -2.05 -15.53
CA GLY A 49 -16.89 -2.41 -14.14
C GLY A 49 -15.77 -1.58 -13.50
N ASP A 50 -15.15 -0.69 -14.29
CA ASP A 50 -13.92 0.01 -13.95
C ASP A 50 -14.15 1.50 -13.72
N THR A 51 -14.32 1.92 -12.47
CA THR A 51 -14.45 3.34 -12.13
C THR A 51 -13.06 3.98 -12.02
N LEU A 52 -12.98 5.27 -12.35
CA LEU A 52 -11.77 6.05 -12.09
C LEU A 52 -11.42 6.07 -10.59
N ALA A 53 -12.43 6.00 -9.72
CA ALA A 53 -12.23 5.90 -8.27
C ALA A 53 -11.45 4.65 -7.87
N ALA A 54 -11.82 3.47 -8.39
CA ALA A 54 -11.10 2.23 -8.14
C ALA A 54 -9.65 2.30 -8.64
N ARG A 55 -9.41 2.90 -9.82
CA ARG A 55 -8.06 3.09 -10.35
C ARG A 55 -7.20 4.00 -9.47
N ILE A 56 -7.77 5.11 -8.98
CA ILE A 56 -7.07 6.05 -8.09
C ILE A 56 -6.75 5.36 -6.75
N ILE A 57 -7.71 4.65 -6.16
CA ILE A 57 -7.52 3.92 -4.89
C ILE A 57 -6.54 2.77 -5.05
N GLY A 58 -6.50 2.10 -6.21
CA GLY A 58 -5.49 1.10 -6.54
C GLY A 58 -4.06 1.63 -6.38
N ARG A 59 -3.82 2.93 -6.59
CA ARG A 59 -2.49 3.54 -6.36
C ARG A 59 -2.09 3.55 -4.88
N ALA A 60 -3.06 3.58 -3.97
CA ALA A 60 -2.83 3.50 -2.54
C ALA A 60 -2.38 2.10 -2.13
N THR A 61 -2.92 1.02 -2.74
CA THR A 61 -2.39 -0.33 -2.47
C THR A 61 -0.96 -0.50 -3.00
N VAL A 62 -0.62 0.08 -4.16
CA VAL A 62 0.78 0.08 -4.63
C VAL A 62 1.70 0.74 -3.61
N ALA A 63 1.30 1.90 -3.06
CA ALA A 63 2.09 2.60 -2.05
C ALA A 63 2.17 1.82 -0.72
N ARG A 64 1.08 1.17 -0.32
CA ARG A 64 1.01 0.31 0.86
C ARG A 64 2.03 -0.83 0.79
N TRP A 65 2.09 -1.54 -0.32
CA TRP A 65 3.00 -2.68 -0.44
C TRP A 65 4.47 -2.29 -0.53
N ASP A 66 4.76 -1.10 -1.07
CA ASP A 66 6.11 -0.51 -0.98
C ASP A 66 6.50 -0.25 0.48
N LEU A 67 5.60 0.35 1.27
CA LEU A 67 5.81 0.55 2.71
C LEU A 67 5.94 -0.79 3.46
N HIS A 68 5.09 -1.78 3.17
CA HIS A 68 5.23 -3.10 3.78
C HIS A 68 6.58 -3.76 3.46
N GLY A 69 7.09 -3.60 2.24
CA GLY A 69 8.43 -4.07 1.89
C GLY A 69 9.54 -3.43 2.70
N LEU A 70 9.40 -2.14 3.01
CA LEU A 70 10.32 -1.43 3.90
C LEU A 70 10.21 -1.87 5.36
N LEU A 71 8.99 -2.17 5.84
CA LEU A 71 8.72 -2.52 7.24
C LEU A 71 8.96 -3.99 7.57
N LEU A 72 8.87 -4.89 6.59
CA LEU A 72 8.97 -6.33 6.80
C LEU A 72 10.26 -6.79 7.52
N PRO A 73 11.46 -6.26 7.21
CA PRO A 73 12.68 -6.69 7.89
C PRO A 73 12.92 -6.01 9.25
N LEU A 74 12.04 -5.12 9.70
CA LEU A 74 12.27 -4.35 10.92
C LEU A 74 11.89 -5.13 12.18
N ASP A 75 12.73 -5.04 13.19
CA ASP A 75 12.44 -5.48 14.55
C ASP A 75 11.64 -4.42 15.33
N ASP A 76 10.81 -4.86 16.28
CA ASP A 76 10.01 -3.96 17.13
C ASP A 76 10.86 -2.97 17.92
N SER A 77 12.12 -3.30 18.22
CA SER A 77 13.06 -2.43 18.93
C SER A 77 13.36 -1.12 18.17
N LEU A 78 13.17 -1.09 16.86
CA LEU A 78 13.40 0.09 16.02
C LEU A 78 12.22 1.05 16.00
N LEU A 79 11.03 0.61 16.42
CA LEU A 79 9.82 1.44 16.37
C LEU A 79 9.94 2.71 17.20
N ASP A 80 10.57 2.59 18.36
CA ASP A 80 10.72 3.67 19.35
C ASP A 80 12.14 4.24 19.42
N ALA A 81 13.03 3.81 18.52
CA ALA A 81 14.38 4.35 18.44
C ALA A 81 14.32 5.85 18.10
N ASP A 82 15.08 6.66 18.84
CA ASP A 82 15.17 8.10 18.66
C ASP A 82 16.14 8.43 17.52
N PRO A 83 15.68 8.94 16.36
CA PRO A 83 16.56 9.38 15.28
C PRO A 83 17.30 10.68 15.60
N GLY A 84 16.96 11.36 16.70
CA GLY A 84 17.51 12.65 17.09
C GLY A 84 16.91 13.83 16.33
N SER A 85 17.38 15.04 16.65
CA SER A 85 17.00 16.29 15.97
C SER A 85 15.50 16.63 15.99
N GLY A 86 14.72 16.04 16.89
CA GLY A 86 13.27 16.24 16.98
C GLY A 86 12.48 15.55 15.85
N GLU A 87 13.12 14.66 15.09
CA GLU A 87 12.47 13.86 14.06
C GLU A 87 11.60 12.77 14.68
N TRP A 88 10.59 12.30 13.95
CA TRP A 88 9.67 11.30 14.44
C TRP A 88 10.27 9.89 14.41
N SER A 89 10.00 9.11 15.47
CA SER A 89 10.26 7.68 15.48
C SER A 89 9.39 6.96 14.44
N ILE A 90 9.78 5.75 14.05
CA ILE A 90 9.00 4.95 13.08
C ILE A 90 7.58 4.71 13.61
N ARG A 91 7.41 4.47 14.92
CA ARG A 91 6.08 4.31 15.55
C ARG A 91 5.20 5.54 15.32
N LEU A 92 5.73 6.73 15.55
CA LEU A 92 4.97 7.97 15.38
C LEU A 92 4.59 8.18 13.91
N VAL A 93 5.51 7.94 12.98
CA VAL A 93 5.22 8.00 11.53
C VAL A 93 4.13 7.00 11.15
N LEU A 94 4.17 5.77 11.64
CA LEU A 94 3.15 4.76 11.31
C LEU A 94 1.79 5.08 11.94
N GLY A 95 1.76 5.54 13.20
CA GLY A 95 0.54 6.05 13.83
C GLY A 95 -0.11 7.16 13.00
N HIS A 96 0.71 8.12 12.53
CA HIS A 96 0.29 9.20 11.66
C HIS A 96 -0.28 8.71 10.32
N VAL A 97 0.41 7.79 9.67
CA VAL A 97 -0.07 7.20 8.40
C VAL A 97 -1.43 6.54 8.59
N ILE A 98 -1.58 5.70 9.62
CA ILE A 98 -2.82 4.96 9.87
C ILE A 98 -3.97 5.92 10.19
N ASN A 99 -3.76 6.88 11.10
CA ASN A 99 -4.77 7.88 11.44
C ASN A 99 -5.18 8.69 10.20
N SER A 100 -4.21 9.18 9.44
CA SER A 100 -4.47 9.97 8.24
C SER A 100 -5.19 9.19 7.15
N GLN A 101 -4.86 7.91 6.91
CA GLN A 101 -5.62 7.08 5.98
C GLN A 101 -7.08 6.92 6.42
N ARG A 102 -7.33 6.76 7.73
CA ARG A 102 -8.68 6.71 8.29
C ARG A 102 -9.42 8.04 8.09
N ALA A 103 -8.75 9.15 8.38
CA ALA A 103 -9.29 10.49 8.21
C ALA A 103 -9.58 10.82 6.74
N TYR A 104 -8.74 10.38 5.79
CA TYR A 104 -9.04 10.48 4.36
C TYR A 104 -10.31 9.70 4.01
N GLY A 105 -10.48 8.47 4.50
CA GLY A 105 -11.70 7.69 4.29
C GLY A 105 -12.96 8.38 4.83
N TRP A 106 -12.95 8.74 6.12
CA TRP A 106 -14.08 9.34 6.82
C TRP A 106 -14.43 10.74 6.32
N GLY A 107 -13.43 11.61 6.19
CA GLY A 107 -13.64 12.97 5.72
C GLY A 107 -14.17 13.02 4.29
N THR A 108 -13.66 12.14 3.41
CA THR A 108 -14.15 12.04 2.03
C THR A 108 -15.60 11.57 1.98
N ALA A 109 -15.99 10.60 2.83
CA ALA A 109 -17.38 10.19 2.95
C ALA A 109 -18.31 11.33 3.42
N TRP A 110 -17.84 12.18 4.33
CA TRP A 110 -18.60 13.38 4.72
C TRP A 110 -18.76 14.37 3.55
N TRP A 111 -17.68 14.74 2.86
CA TRP A 111 -17.74 15.62 1.69
C TRP A 111 -18.69 15.09 0.60
N LEU A 112 -18.69 13.78 0.37
CA LEU A 112 -19.61 13.12 -0.57
C LEU A 112 -21.08 13.26 -0.15
N THR A 113 -21.36 13.19 1.16
CA THR A 113 -22.72 13.34 1.70
C THR A 113 -23.24 14.75 1.48
N GLU A 114 -22.40 15.76 1.70
CA GLU A 114 -22.77 17.17 1.50
C GLU A 114 -22.87 17.55 0.02
N SER A 115 -22.14 16.88 -0.87
CA SER A 115 -22.21 17.05 -2.33
C SER A 115 -21.98 18.49 -2.83
N PHE A 116 -21.06 19.23 -2.18
CA PHE A 116 -20.62 20.53 -2.66
C PHE A 116 -19.94 20.44 -4.03
N THR A 117 -19.87 21.57 -4.74
CA THR A 117 -18.98 21.74 -5.91
C THR A 117 -17.71 22.48 -5.49
N ALA A 118 -16.60 22.29 -6.19
CA ALA A 118 -15.31 22.89 -5.80
C ALA A 118 -15.33 24.44 -5.84
N GLY A 119 -16.21 25.02 -6.66
CA GLY A 119 -16.40 26.48 -6.77
C GLY A 119 -17.54 27.04 -5.90
N ASP A 120 -18.16 26.21 -5.06
CA ASP A 120 -19.29 26.65 -4.23
C ASP A 120 -18.83 27.71 -3.20
N PRO A 121 -19.40 28.93 -3.20
CA PRO A 121 -19.09 29.94 -2.18
C PRO A 121 -19.41 29.48 -0.75
N ALA A 122 -20.34 28.53 -0.59
CA ALA A 122 -20.70 27.95 0.70
C ALA A 122 -19.81 26.75 1.09
N LEU A 123 -18.84 26.35 0.27
CA LEU A 123 -17.94 25.23 0.56
C LEU A 123 -17.21 25.48 1.88
N PRO A 124 -17.46 24.66 2.93
CA PRO A 124 -16.81 24.81 4.23
C PRO A 124 -15.28 24.79 4.11
N SER A 125 -14.60 25.44 5.06
CA SER A 125 -13.14 25.48 5.12
C SER A 125 -12.52 24.14 5.54
N ALA A 126 -13.27 23.32 6.29
CA ALA A 126 -12.87 22.01 6.76
C ALA A 126 -14.10 21.13 7.03
N VAL A 127 -13.85 19.83 7.23
CA VAL A 127 -14.84 18.90 7.80
C VAL A 127 -15.08 19.29 9.27
N PRO A 128 -16.32 19.33 9.76
CA PRO A 128 -16.62 19.66 11.15
C PRO A 128 -15.93 18.72 12.16
N ASP A 129 -15.46 19.26 13.28
CA ASP A 129 -14.71 18.53 14.31
C ASP A 129 -15.43 17.28 14.83
N LYS A 130 -16.76 17.33 14.92
CA LYS A 130 -17.62 16.20 15.30
C LYS A 130 -17.41 14.93 14.47
N VAL A 131 -16.92 15.05 13.23
CA VAL A 131 -16.62 13.89 12.37
C VAL A 131 -15.37 13.15 12.86
N TRP A 132 -14.49 13.85 13.58
CA TRP A 132 -13.21 13.33 14.07
C TRP A 132 -13.28 12.81 15.50
N GLU A 133 -14.25 13.25 16.30
CA GLU A 133 -14.39 12.89 17.73
C GLU A 133 -14.44 11.38 17.99
N THR A 134 -14.92 10.59 17.03
CA THR A 134 -15.02 9.13 17.16
C THR A 134 -13.79 8.38 16.64
N LEU A 135 -12.80 9.08 16.08
CA LEU A 135 -11.60 8.42 15.54
C LEU A 135 -10.62 8.08 16.67
N PRO A 136 -9.87 6.96 16.53
CA PRO A 136 -8.85 6.61 17.51
C PRO A 136 -7.74 7.66 17.54
N ASP A 137 -7.22 7.93 18.73
CA ASP A 137 -6.08 8.82 18.92
C ASP A 137 -4.83 8.32 18.19
N GLU A 138 -4.17 9.22 17.48
CA GLU A 138 -3.03 8.94 16.61
C GLU A 138 -1.81 8.46 17.39
N ALA A 139 -1.45 9.19 18.46
CA ALA A 139 -0.23 8.96 19.21
C ALA A 139 -0.32 7.74 20.15
N THR A 140 -1.54 7.31 20.49
CA THR A 140 -1.76 6.19 21.40
C THR A 140 -2.40 5.00 20.68
N ALA A 141 -3.67 5.08 20.29
CA ALA A 141 -4.43 3.94 19.80
C ALA A 141 -3.91 3.45 18.43
N GLU A 142 -3.67 4.36 17.49
CA GLU A 142 -3.20 3.99 16.14
C GLU A 142 -1.74 3.56 16.12
N ALA A 143 -0.92 4.10 17.02
CA ALA A 143 0.51 3.80 17.14
C ALA A 143 0.84 2.56 18.00
N LYS A 144 -0.17 1.90 18.60
CA LYS A 144 0.05 0.79 19.55
C LYS A 144 0.37 -0.53 18.86
N GLY A 145 1.33 -1.26 19.43
CA GLY A 145 1.63 -2.67 19.12
C GLY A 145 2.98 -2.90 18.46
N THR A 146 3.16 -4.10 17.94
CA THR A 146 4.32 -4.54 17.16
C THR A 146 4.29 -3.99 15.73
N VAL A 147 5.37 -4.13 14.98
CA VAL A 147 5.41 -3.82 13.53
C VAL A 147 4.31 -4.60 12.80
N VAL A 148 4.06 -5.85 13.20
CA VAL A 148 3.01 -6.69 12.63
C VAL A 148 1.61 -6.11 12.90
N ASP A 149 1.36 -5.65 14.13
CA ASP A 149 0.07 -5.02 14.49
C ASP A 149 -0.17 -3.73 13.69
N LEU A 150 0.87 -2.90 13.54
CA LEU A 150 0.77 -1.64 12.79
C LEU A 150 0.51 -1.89 11.31
N ARG A 151 1.17 -2.88 10.70
CA ARG A 151 0.93 -3.29 9.31
C ARG A 151 -0.50 -3.77 9.11
N ALA A 152 -0.96 -4.68 9.96
CA ALA A 152 -2.33 -5.20 9.90
C ALA A 152 -3.37 -4.09 10.10
N ARG A 153 -3.10 -3.11 10.96
CA ARG A 153 -3.99 -1.95 11.16
C ARG A 153 -4.04 -1.06 9.93
N MET A 154 -2.90 -0.81 9.29
CA MET A 154 -2.83 -0.06 8.03
C MET A 154 -3.65 -0.76 6.94
N ASP A 155 -3.51 -2.09 6.79
CA ASP A 155 -4.29 -2.90 5.85
C ASP A 155 -5.79 -2.70 6.08
N ASN A 156 -6.25 -2.92 7.30
CA ASN A 156 -7.67 -2.79 7.66
C ASN A 156 -8.24 -1.40 7.35
N VAL A 157 -7.46 -0.33 7.59
CA VAL A 157 -7.91 1.04 7.31
C VAL A 157 -8.01 1.30 5.81
N LEU A 158 -7.04 0.83 5.03
CA LEU A 158 -7.05 1.03 3.59
C LEU A 158 -8.17 0.20 2.94
N ASP A 159 -8.32 -1.05 3.33
CA ASP A 159 -9.36 -1.95 2.82
C ASP A 159 -10.76 -1.40 3.13
N MET A 160 -11.01 -0.96 4.37
CA MET A 160 -12.27 -0.28 4.75
C MET A 160 -12.53 0.97 3.89
N SER A 161 -11.50 1.75 3.60
CA SER A 161 -11.65 2.96 2.77
C SER A 161 -11.93 2.61 1.31
N ALA A 162 -11.28 1.57 0.79
CA ALA A 162 -11.50 1.07 -0.56
C ALA A 162 -12.91 0.51 -0.74
N GLU A 163 -13.40 -0.31 0.20
CA GLU A 163 -14.77 -0.84 0.19
C GLU A 163 -15.83 0.26 0.04
N ARG A 164 -15.59 1.42 0.66
CA ARG A 164 -16.53 2.55 0.66
C ARG A 164 -16.40 3.46 -0.56
N LEU A 165 -15.18 3.64 -1.06
CA LEU A 165 -14.87 4.73 -1.99
C LEU A 165 -14.49 4.25 -3.40
N ALA A 166 -14.08 3.00 -3.59
CA ALA A 166 -13.63 2.51 -4.89
C ALA A 166 -14.79 2.31 -5.88
N GLY A 167 -16.00 2.06 -5.38
CA GLY A 167 -17.22 1.97 -6.20
C GLY A 167 -17.85 3.31 -6.60
N LEU A 168 -17.22 4.46 -6.29
CA LEU A 168 -17.79 5.76 -6.60
C LEU A 168 -17.95 5.96 -8.12
N ALA A 169 -19.11 6.48 -8.52
CA ALA A 169 -19.34 6.90 -9.89
C ALA A 169 -18.40 8.07 -10.25
N ASP A 170 -17.87 8.07 -11.48
CA ASP A 170 -16.88 9.05 -11.92
C ASP A 170 -17.34 10.50 -11.76
N ALA A 171 -18.63 10.78 -11.99
CA ALA A 171 -19.21 12.12 -11.80
C ALA A 171 -19.10 12.65 -10.35
N LYS A 172 -18.91 11.77 -9.35
CA LYS A 172 -18.69 12.16 -7.96
C LYS A 172 -17.26 12.61 -7.67
N LEU A 173 -16.30 12.30 -8.56
CA LEU A 173 -14.91 12.68 -8.38
C LEU A 173 -14.70 14.19 -8.50
N ASP A 174 -15.57 14.89 -9.24
CA ASP A 174 -15.51 16.35 -9.44
C ASP A 174 -16.20 17.16 -8.33
N LEU A 175 -16.84 16.48 -7.36
CA LEU A 175 -17.41 17.16 -6.20
C LEU A 175 -16.32 17.88 -5.40
N GLY A 176 -16.70 19.00 -4.79
CA GLY A 176 -15.85 19.87 -4.02
C GLY A 176 -15.51 19.31 -2.65
N ALA A 177 -14.26 19.51 -2.24
CA ALA A 177 -13.78 19.26 -0.90
C ALA A 177 -12.62 20.22 -0.57
N ARG A 178 -12.01 20.04 0.60
CA ARG A 178 -10.82 20.81 1.03
C ARG A 178 -9.63 19.91 1.30
N TRP A 179 -8.44 20.45 1.08
CA TRP A 179 -7.18 19.90 1.58
C TRP A 179 -6.29 21.07 2.01
N MET A 180 -5.88 21.11 3.28
CA MET A 180 -5.10 22.23 3.84
C MET A 180 -5.73 23.61 3.59
N GLY A 181 -7.07 23.69 3.63
CA GLY A 181 -7.83 24.91 3.33
C GLY A 181 -7.98 25.22 1.82
N PHE A 182 -7.24 24.58 0.93
CA PHE A 182 -7.38 24.75 -0.52
C PHE A 182 -8.63 24.03 -1.04
N PRO A 183 -9.43 24.67 -1.91
CA PRO A 183 -10.54 24.00 -2.59
C PRO A 183 -9.97 23.01 -3.61
N ILE A 184 -10.41 21.77 -3.52
CA ILE A 184 -9.96 20.66 -4.36
C ILE A 184 -11.16 19.74 -4.67
N THR A 185 -10.93 18.69 -5.44
CA THR A 185 -11.98 17.71 -5.78
C THR A 185 -11.88 16.43 -4.94
N ILE A 186 -12.95 15.63 -4.89
CA ILE A 186 -12.92 14.30 -4.29
C ILE A 186 -11.84 13.42 -4.94
N GLY A 187 -11.69 13.46 -6.26
CA GLY A 187 -10.65 12.73 -6.98
C GLY A 187 -9.25 13.07 -6.47
N PHE A 188 -8.98 14.35 -6.18
CA PHE A 188 -7.74 14.79 -5.55
C PHE A 188 -7.55 14.18 -4.15
N ARG A 189 -8.60 14.16 -3.31
CA ARG A 189 -8.53 13.54 -1.98
C ARG A 189 -8.22 12.06 -2.03
N LEU A 190 -8.83 11.31 -2.96
CA LEU A 190 -8.53 9.90 -3.16
C LEU A 190 -7.06 9.71 -3.57
N GLY A 191 -6.55 10.56 -4.48
CA GLY A 191 -5.13 10.55 -4.87
C GLY A 191 -4.17 10.88 -3.72
N ARG A 192 -4.61 11.65 -2.71
CA ARG A 192 -3.82 11.94 -1.51
C ARG A 192 -3.55 10.71 -0.66
N MET A 193 -4.40 9.70 -0.66
CA MET A 193 -4.15 8.45 0.08
C MET A 193 -2.81 7.82 -0.35
N ALA A 194 -2.60 7.63 -1.65
CA ALA A 194 -1.38 7.05 -2.18
C ALA A 194 -0.14 7.93 -1.96
N SER A 195 -0.27 9.24 -2.24
CA SER A 195 0.87 10.16 -2.13
C SER A 195 1.27 10.42 -0.67
N HIS A 196 0.32 10.39 0.27
CA HIS A 196 0.60 10.48 1.70
C HIS A 196 1.35 9.23 2.22
N ILE A 197 0.94 8.03 1.80
CA ILE A 197 1.69 6.81 2.15
C ILE A 197 3.14 6.93 1.67
N ARG A 198 3.36 7.34 0.41
CA ARG A 198 4.71 7.50 -0.16
C ARG A 198 5.55 8.56 0.55
N GLU A 199 4.94 9.69 0.88
CA GLU A 199 5.57 10.77 1.66
C GLU A 199 6.13 10.23 2.98
N HIS A 200 5.35 9.41 3.69
CA HIS A 200 5.80 8.83 4.96
C HIS A 200 6.63 7.55 4.81
N THR A 201 6.56 6.83 3.68
CA THR A 201 7.57 5.81 3.33
C THR A 201 8.95 6.46 3.24
N ILE A 202 9.06 7.61 2.55
CA ILE A 202 10.31 8.37 2.47
C ILE A 202 10.75 8.85 3.86
N GLN A 203 9.81 9.26 4.72
CA GLN A 203 10.13 9.62 6.10
C GLN A 203 10.68 8.43 6.90
N VAL A 204 10.11 7.22 6.76
CA VAL A 204 10.66 6.01 7.39
C VAL A 204 12.06 5.70 6.87
N GLU A 205 12.31 5.81 5.56
CA GLU A 205 13.65 5.64 4.99
C GLU A 205 14.66 6.63 5.57
N LYS A 206 14.26 7.91 5.68
CA LYS A 206 15.08 8.96 6.31
C LYS A 206 15.38 8.61 7.77
N THR A 207 14.37 8.21 8.54
CA THR A 207 14.53 7.80 9.94
C THR A 207 15.50 6.62 10.07
N LEU A 208 15.37 5.59 9.23
CA LEU A 208 16.30 4.45 9.20
C LEU A 208 17.75 4.90 8.90
N ALA A 209 17.93 5.79 7.92
CA ALA A 209 19.24 6.33 7.60
C ALA A 209 19.85 7.13 8.76
N MET A 210 19.05 7.91 9.49
CA MET A 210 19.49 8.65 10.69
C MET A 210 19.90 7.71 11.83
N LEU A 211 19.25 6.54 11.94
CA LEU A 211 19.62 5.47 12.87
C LEU A 211 20.84 4.64 12.40
N GLY A 212 21.43 4.98 11.25
CA GLY A 212 22.56 4.24 10.68
C GLY A 212 22.18 2.90 10.05
N ILE A 213 20.89 2.68 9.77
CA ILE A 213 20.36 1.43 9.22
C ILE A 213 20.26 1.58 7.70
N VAL A 214 21.05 0.78 6.98
CA VAL A 214 21.05 0.73 5.53
C VAL A 214 20.55 -0.63 5.06
N PRO A 215 19.45 -0.71 4.28
CA PRO A 215 18.97 -1.98 3.74
C PRO A 215 20.03 -2.64 2.84
N GLY A 216 20.28 -3.93 3.03
CA GLY A 216 21.15 -4.74 2.18
C GLY A 216 20.44 -5.21 0.90
N GLU A 217 21.13 -5.98 0.07
CA GLU A 217 20.52 -6.60 -1.13
C GLU A 217 19.27 -7.45 -0.78
N PRO A 218 19.25 -8.31 0.26
CA PRO A 218 18.07 -9.12 0.59
C PRO A 218 16.81 -8.29 0.89
N GLU A 219 16.93 -7.23 1.68
CA GLU A 219 15.79 -6.38 2.05
C GLU A 219 15.24 -5.64 0.81
N ARG A 220 16.13 -5.16 -0.07
CA ARG A 220 15.75 -4.50 -1.33
C ARG A 220 15.04 -5.46 -2.27
N LEU A 221 15.50 -6.71 -2.38
CA LEU A 221 14.86 -7.75 -3.19
C LEU A 221 13.45 -8.08 -2.69
N VAL A 222 13.25 -8.19 -1.38
CA VAL A 222 11.91 -8.44 -0.83
C VAL A 222 10.97 -7.25 -1.08
N ARG A 223 11.45 -6.01 -0.90
CA ARG A 223 10.67 -4.82 -1.23
C ARG A 223 10.33 -4.76 -2.72
N HIS A 224 11.24 -5.20 -3.60
CA HIS A 224 10.98 -5.30 -5.04
C HIS A 224 9.83 -6.28 -5.35
N VAL A 225 9.84 -7.48 -4.77
CA VAL A 225 8.75 -8.48 -4.93
C VAL A 225 7.43 -7.93 -4.41
N LEU A 226 7.41 -7.32 -3.22
CA LEU A 226 6.18 -6.75 -2.66
C LEU A 226 5.67 -5.56 -3.48
N SER A 227 6.56 -4.74 -4.04
CA SER A 227 6.19 -3.68 -4.96
C SER A 227 5.55 -4.21 -6.25
N ALA A 228 6.03 -5.34 -6.77
CA ALA A 228 5.40 -6.03 -7.90
C ALA A 228 4.01 -6.57 -7.52
N TYR A 229 3.89 -7.19 -6.34
CA TYR A 229 2.60 -7.66 -5.83
C TYR A 229 1.59 -6.52 -5.69
N GLY A 230 2.00 -5.37 -5.14
CA GLY A 230 1.11 -4.22 -4.99
C GLY A 230 0.58 -3.67 -6.32
N ARG A 231 1.37 -3.75 -7.41
CA ARG A 231 0.88 -3.39 -8.74
C ARG A 231 -0.10 -4.42 -9.31
N ALA A 232 0.20 -5.71 -9.15
CA ALA A 232 -0.71 -6.78 -9.55
C ALA A 232 -2.04 -6.69 -8.79
N GLU A 233 -2.01 -6.51 -7.47
CA GLU A 233 -3.19 -6.35 -6.64
C GLU A 233 -4.00 -5.10 -7.01
N ALA A 234 -3.36 -3.99 -7.34
CA ALA A 234 -4.05 -2.77 -7.79
C ALA A 234 -4.92 -2.98 -9.05
N THR A 235 -4.67 -4.03 -9.83
CA THR A 235 -5.51 -4.37 -10.98
C THR A 235 -6.88 -4.92 -10.59
N VAL A 236 -7.05 -5.41 -9.36
CA VAL A 236 -8.29 -6.04 -8.85
C VAL A 236 -8.84 -5.35 -7.59
N PHE A 237 -8.00 -4.62 -6.87
CA PHE A 237 -8.32 -3.98 -5.60
C PHE A 237 -9.43 -2.92 -5.73
N GLY A 238 -10.43 -2.99 -4.84
CA GLY A 238 -11.54 -2.04 -4.79
C GLY A 238 -12.53 -2.14 -5.97
N ARG A 239 -12.33 -3.09 -6.89
CA ARG A 239 -13.23 -3.26 -8.03
C ARG A 239 -14.50 -3.99 -7.62
N ARG A 240 -15.59 -3.67 -8.32
CA ARG A 240 -16.86 -4.36 -8.15
C ARG A 240 -16.67 -5.84 -8.52
N LEU A 241 -17.18 -6.73 -7.66
CA LEU A 241 -17.17 -8.16 -7.95
C LEU A 241 -18.03 -8.45 -9.19
N ALA A 242 -17.38 -9.08 -10.16
CA ALA A 242 -17.97 -9.62 -11.37
C ALA A 242 -17.11 -10.81 -11.83
N PRO A 243 -17.65 -11.75 -12.64
CA PRO A 243 -16.93 -12.99 -12.97
C PRO A 243 -15.53 -12.79 -13.56
N VAL A 244 -15.32 -11.71 -14.32
CA VAL A 244 -14.02 -11.38 -14.90
C VAL A 244 -13.05 -10.77 -13.89
N VAL A 245 -13.53 -9.97 -12.93
CA VAL A 245 -12.74 -9.47 -11.79
C VAL A 245 -12.36 -10.62 -10.86
N GLU A 246 -13.27 -11.56 -10.59
CA GLU A 246 -12.97 -12.78 -9.81
C GLU A 246 -11.89 -13.63 -10.49
N LYS A 247 -11.99 -13.80 -11.82
CA LYS A 247 -10.97 -14.50 -12.60
C LYS A 247 -9.62 -13.77 -12.54
N ALA A 248 -9.61 -12.45 -12.67
CA ALA A 248 -8.39 -11.65 -12.56
C ALA A 248 -7.79 -11.73 -11.15
N ALA A 249 -8.61 -11.67 -10.10
CA ALA A 249 -8.18 -11.82 -8.72
C ALA A 249 -7.60 -13.22 -8.47
N GLY A 250 -8.20 -14.26 -9.05
CA GLY A 250 -7.66 -15.62 -9.06
C GLY A 250 -6.26 -15.67 -9.66
N ARG A 251 -6.01 -14.99 -10.79
CA ARG A 251 -4.66 -14.91 -11.40
C ARG A 251 -3.64 -14.25 -10.47
N VAL A 252 -4.00 -13.13 -9.87
CA VAL A 252 -3.13 -12.43 -8.91
C VAL A 252 -2.83 -13.32 -7.70
N ALA A 253 -3.83 -14.01 -7.16
CA ALA A 253 -3.68 -14.90 -6.01
C ALA A 253 -2.82 -16.14 -6.33
N GLU A 254 -3.03 -16.76 -7.49
CA GLU A 254 -2.20 -17.88 -7.99
C GLU A 254 -0.73 -17.45 -8.10
N ALA A 255 -0.46 -16.33 -8.77
CA ALA A 255 0.89 -15.81 -8.92
C ALA A 255 1.54 -15.44 -7.58
N ALA A 256 0.77 -14.86 -6.64
CA ALA A 256 1.28 -14.55 -5.30
C ALA A 256 1.64 -15.81 -4.50
N ALA A 257 0.84 -16.88 -4.61
CA ALA A 257 1.14 -18.16 -3.99
C ALA A 257 2.41 -18.81 -4.58
N GLU A 258 2.57 -18.75 -5.90
CA GLU A 258 3.74 -19.25 -6.60
C GLU A 258 5.01 -18.45 -6.26
N ALA A 259 4.92 -17.10 -6.32
CA ALA A 259 5.99 -16.19 -5.93
C ALA A 259 6.45 -16.46 -4.48
N ARG A 260 5.51 -16.67 -3.55
CA ARG A 260 5.82 -17.04 -2.16
C ARG A 260 6.52 -18.40 -2.07
N SER A 261 6.06 -19.40 -2.82
CA SER A 261 6.70 -20.72 -2.87
C SER A 261 8.14 -20.62 -3.38
N MET A 262 8.35 -19.84 -4.44
CA MET A 262 9.64 -19.56 -5.05
C MET A 262 10.59 -18.87 -4.07
N MET A 263 10.15 -17.79 -3.43
CA MET A 263 10.90 -17.09 -2.40
C MET A 263 11.26 -18.00 -1.22
N SER A 264 10.33 -18.86 -0.80
CA SER A 264 10.59 -19.84 0.28
C SER A 264 11.62 -20.89 -0.14
N SER A 265 11.60 -21.31 -1.41
CA SER A 265 12.57 -22.26 -1.98
C SER A 265 13.97 -21.65 -2.05
N ALA A 266 14.10 -20.44 -2.61
CA ALA A 266 15.36 -19.71 -2.66
C ALA A 266 15.91 -19.42 -1.26
N ALA A 267 15.05 -19.01 -0.32
CA ALA A 267 15.46 -18.77 1.07
C ALA A 267 15.99 -20.02 1.77
N ARG A 268 15.48 -21.23 1.46
CA ARG A 268 16.02 -22.48 2.00
C ARG A 268 17.41 -22.82 1.45
N ALA A 269 17.72 -22.44 0.21
CA ALA A 269 19.05 -22.62 -0.37
C ALA A 269 20.09 -21.60 0.16
N ALA A 270 19.62 -20.56 0.85
CA ALA A 270 20.47 -19.53 1.46
C ALA A 270 20.98 -19.91 2.87
N VAL A 271 20.55 -21.04 3.42
CA VAL A 271 20.90 -21.55 4.77
C VAL A 271 21.76 -22.78 4.63
#